data_AF-X1B3X2-F1
#
_entry.id   AF-X1B3X2-F1
#
_cell.length_a   1.000
_cell.length_b   1.000
_cell.length_c   1.000
_cell.angle_alpha   90.00
_cell.angle_beta   90.00
_cell.angle_gamma   90.00
#
_symmetry.space_group_name_H-M   'P 1'
#
loop_
_entity.id
_entity.type
_entity.pdbx_description
1 polymer ?
#
loop_
_entity_poly.entity_id
_entity_poly.type
_entity_poly.pdbx_seq_one_letter_code
_entity_poly.pdbx_strand_id
1 'polypeptide(L)'
;MTQDDDPLISIITVNFNGKKFLGNLFNSIFDLNYSPKKIQIIMVDNNSTDGSVEFVKKEFPQVEIIALKENKGYAGGNNEGFSRSKGKYIALINNDCVVEKDWLSEMLSIFMQSTDNSKIGVVGPKVVFYYPYLPIQLIANSKNQKEMGDSRKSRRLGVQIYDVKAGNAENNNNYRSTLNESVKYLDGFYPAESDERGKIYHWSQDNAILAVPIENLNKDLEIQFKVSSYLSPNRLKLVAGEEIFKDIKVSRKSKTVKIKIPKRFFAYRKDIIN
;
A
#
# COMPACT_ATOMS: atom_id res chain seq x y z
N MET A 1 18.34 26.95 7.61
CA MET A 1 19.42 26.30 8.39
C MET A 1 20.06 25.27 7.48
N THR A 2 21.39 25.22 7.44
CA THR A 2 22.10 24.13 6.75
C THR A 2 21.85 22.83 7.52
N GLN A 3 21.71 21.68 6.84
CA GLN A 3 21.44 20.35 7.44
C GLN A 3 22.41 19.94 8.59
N ASP A 4 23.53 20.63 8.77
CA ASP A 4 24.48 20.38 9.87
C ASP A 4 24.03 20.90 11.24
N ASP A 5 23.08 21.84 11.31
CA ASP A 5 22.53 22.36 12.58
C ASP A 5 21.37 21.53 13.13
N ASP A 6 20.93 20.52 12.37
CA ASP A 6 19.81 19.67 12.76
C ASP A 6 20.12 18.89 14.05
N PRO A 7 19.14 18.73 14.98
CA PRO A 7 19.35 18.01 16.23
C PRO A 7 19.58 16.51 15.99
N LEU A 8 20.35 15.83 16.84
CA LEU A 8 20.40 14.35 16.78
C LEU A 8 19.03 13.78 17.17
N ILE A 9 18.51 12.82 16.39
CA ILE A 9 17.28 12.07 16.69
C ILE A 9 17.62 10.60 16.91
N SER A 10 17.06 10.00 17.96
CA SER A 10 17.09 8.55 18.15
C SER A 10 15.76 7.93 17.70
N ILE A 11 15.83 7.08 16.67
CA ILE A 11 14.69 6.30 16.19
C ILE A 11 14.74 4.93 16.85
N ILE A 12 13.68 4.57 17.57
CA ILE A 12 13.60 3.33 18.34
C ILE A 12 12.49 2.48 17.75
N THR A 13 12.83 1.23 17.41
CA THR A 13 11.86 0.21 17.00
C THR A 13 11.97 -1.02 17.90
N VAL A 14 10.85 -1.50 18.40
CA VAL A 14 10.77 -2.78 19.11
C VAL A 14 10.38 -3.87 18.11
N ASN A 15 11.10 -4.98 18.13
CA ASN A 15 10.88 -6.11 17.24
C ASN A 15 10.61 -7.39 18.04
N PHE A 16 9.60 -8.16 17.63
CA PHE A 16 9.38 -9.54 18.09
C PHE A 16 8.88 -10.38 16.92
N ASN A 17 9.71 -11.29 16.43
CA ASN A 17 9.41 -12.16 15.27
C ASN A 17 8.90 -11.39 14.03
N GLY A 18 9.49 -10.22 13.78
CA GLY A 18 9.07 -9.28 12.74
C GLY A 18 10.02 -9.17 11.55
N LYS A 19 10.94 -10.12 11.33
CA LYS A 19 11.98 -10.05 10.29
C LYS A 19 11.48 -9.61 8.92
N LYS A 20 10.30 -10.10 8.54
CA LYS A 20 9.66 -9.80 7.24
C LYS A 20 9.38 -8.32 6.99
N PHE A 21 9.32 -7.49 8.04
CA PHE A 21 9.02 -6.07 7.93
C PHE A 21 10.24 -5.17 8.03
N LEU A 22 11.29 -5.62 8.74
CA LEU A 22 12.47 -4.84 9.07
C LEU A 22 13.19 -4.27 7.84
N GLY A 23 13.22 -5.02 6.73
CA GLY A 23 13.83 -4.55 5.49
C GLY A 23 13.20 -3.27 4.96
N ASN A 24 11.86 -3.23 4.87
CA ASN A 24 11.14 -2.06 4.38
C ASN A 24 11.24 -0.88 5.36
N LEU A 25 11.13 -1.16 6.67
CA LEU A 25 11.27 -0.14 7.70
C LEU A 25 12.63 0.55 7.60
N PHE A 26 13.73 -0.21 7.70
CA PHE A 26 15.06 0.39 7.72
C PHE A 26 15.42 1.06 6.40
N ASN A 27 15.06 0.48 5.25
CA ASN A 27 15.24 1.15 3.97
C ASN A 27 14.55 2.51 3.93
N SER A 28 13.32 2.63 4.44
CA SER A 28 12.60 3.90 4.48
C SER A 28 13.22 4.92 5.44
N ILE A 29 13.79 4.46 6.57
CA ILE A 29 14.52 5.33 7.50
C ILE A 29 15.84 5.82 6.87
N PHE A 30 16.55 4.98 6.13
CA PHE A 30 17.79 5.37 5.45
C PHE A 30 17.55 6.27 4.23
N ASP A 31 16.34 6.33 3.69
CA ASP A 31 15.93 7.19 2.57
C ASP A 31 15.32 8.54 3.04
N LEU A 32 15.36 8.83 4.34
CA LEU A 32 14.88 10.10 4.88
C LEU A 32 15.71 11.29 4.37
N ASN A 33 15.03 12.41 4.14
CA ASN A 33 15.63 13.70 3.81
C ASN A 33 16.22 14.37 5.08
N TYR A 34 17.11 13.65 5.76
CA TYR A 34 17.72 14.07 7.01
C TYR A 34 19.15 13.54 7.09
N SER A 35 20.07 14.30 7.67
CA SER A 35 21.49 13.92 7.70
C SER A 35 21.67 12.58 8.44
N PRO A 36 22.25 11.54 7.81
CA PRO A 36 22.47 10.24 8.46
C PRO A 36 23.35 10.35 9.72
N LYS A 37 24.22 11.36 9.80
CA LYS A 37 25.05 11.65 10.99
C LYS A 37 24.25 12.18 12.17
N LYS A 38 23.02 12.63 11.94
CA LYS A 38 22.07 13.16 12.94
C LYS A 38 20.95 12.15 13.24
N ILE A 39 21.11 10.90 12.83
CA ILE A 39 20.18 9.81 13.16
C ILE A 39 20.94 8.71 13.90
N GLN A 40 20.41 8.31 15.06
CA GLN A 40 20.75 7.04 15.70
C GLN A 40 19.56 6.10 15.52
N ILE A 41 19.78 4.90 14.99
CA ILE A 41 18.73 3.89 14.83
C ILE A 41 18.98 2.77 15.82
N ILE A 42 17.99 2.48 16.66
CA ILE A 42 18.05 1.45 17.70
C ILE A 42 16.92 0.45 17.47
N MET A 43 17.28 -0.81 17.22
CA MET A 43 16.36 -1.93 17.25
C MET A 43 16.46 -2.67 18.58
N VAL A 44 15.35 -2.74 19.31
CA VAL A 44 15.24 -3.58 20.50
C VAL A 44 14.55 -4.88 20.11
N ASP A 45 15.30 -5.98 20.14
CA ASP A 45 14.76 -7.30 19.85
C ASP A 45 14.27 -7.97 21.14
N ASN A 46 12.96 -8.22 21.21
CA ASN A 46 12.26 -8.82 22.35
C ASN A 46 12.37 -10.36 22.35
N ASN A 47 13.59 -10.89 22.19
CA ASN A 47 13.88 -12.33 22.15
C ASN A 47 13.21 -13.05 20.96
N SER A 48 13.45 -12.56 19.74
CA SER A 48 12.95 -13.17 18.51
C SER A 48 13.68 -14.46 18.16
N THR A 49 12.98 -15.36 17.46
CA THR A 49 13.52 -16.66 16.99
C THR A 49 13.43 -16.85 15.47
N ASP A 50 12.98 -15.83 14.74
CA ASP A 50 12.81 -15.85 13.28
C ASP A 50 14.07 -15.43 12.49
N GLY A 51 15.19 -15.23 13.19
CA GLY A 51 16.44 -14.75 12.61
C GLY A 51 16.46 -13.25 12.29
N SER A 52 15.62 -12.45 12.98
CA SER A 52 15.59 -10.98 12.87
C SER A 52 16.95 -10.35 13.17
N VAL A 53 17.59 -10.76 14.27
CA VAL A 53 18.86 -10.17 14.73
C VAL A 53 19.97 -10.41 13.71
N GLU A 54 20.12 -11.63 13.20
CA GLU A 54 21.13 -11.99 12.20
C GLU A 54 20.91 -11.24 10.89
N PHE A 55 19.64 -11.10 10.49
CA PHE A 55 19.27 -10.34 9.30
C PHE A 55 19.70 -8.87 9.42
N VAL A 56 19.36 -8.20 10.54
CA VAL A 56 19.71 -6.78 10.72
C VAL A 56 21.22 -6.59 10.86
N LYS A 57 21.92 -7.46 11.58
CA LYS A 57 23.41 -7.41 11.66
C LYS A 57 24.07 -7.48 10.28
N LYS A 58 23.49 -8.25 9.36
CA LYS A 58 24.04 -8.47 8.03
C LYS A 58 23.68 -7.35 7.05
N GLU A 59 22.40 -6.99 6.96
CA GLU A 59 21.90 -6.08 5.91
C GLU A 59 21.91 -4.60 6.35
N PHE A 60 21.86 -4.34 7.66
CA PHE A 60 21.79 -2.99 8.24
C PHE A 60 22.79 -2.80 9.40
N PRO A 61 24.11 -2.95 9.16
CA PRO A 61 25.13 -2.90 10.20
C PRO A 61 25.19 -1.55 10.96
N GLN A 62 24.58 -0.49 10.42
CA GLN A 62 24.45 0.82 11.07
C GLN A 62 23.37 0.87 12.17
N VAL A 63 22.49 -0.14 12.26
CA VAL A 63 21.45 -0.22 13.29
C VAL A 63 22.04 -0.77 14.58
N GLU A 64 21.91 -0.03 15.68
CA GLU A 64 22.28 -0.50 17.01
C GLU A 64 21.24 -1.54 17.49
N ILE A 65 21.68 -2.74 17.88
CA ILE A 65 20.78 -3.82 18.31
C ILE A 65 20.89 -4.05 19.81
N ILE A 66 19.73 -4.01 20.50
CA ILE A 66 19.57 -4.45 21.88
C ILE A 66 18.77 -5.75 21.88
N ALA A 67 19.46 -6.89 21.96
CA ALA A 67 18.80 -8.19 22.05
C ALA A 67 18.48 -8.54 23.50
N LEU A 68 17.21 -8.53 23.86
CA LEU A 68 16.73 -8.89 25.19
C LEU A 68 16.66 -10.41 25.36
N LYS A 69 16.86 -10.88 26.59
CA LYS A 69 16.79 -12.29 26.95
C LYS A 69 15.35 -12.82 27.06
N GLU A 70 14.37 -11.92 27.14
CA GLU A 70 12.95 -12.21 27.24
C GLU A 70 12.14 -11.10 26.57
N ASN A 71 10.88 -11.39 26.26
CA ASN A 71 9.98 -10.41 25.69
C ASN A 71 9.40 -9.51 26.80
N LYS A 72 9.86 -8.25 26.87
CA LYS A 72 9.38 -7.24 27.84
C LYS A 72 8.15 -6.46 27.37
N GLY A 73 7.50 -6.88 26.29
CA GLY A 73 6.42 -6.16 25.64
C GLY A 73 6.88 -4.85 24.98
N TYR A 74 5.92 -4.09 24.44
CA TYR A 74 6.21 -2.86 23.69
C TYR A 74 6.80 -1.76 24.58
N ALA A 75 6.18 -1.47 25.73
CA ALA A 75 6.67 -0.44 26.64
C ALA A 75 8.04 -0.78 27.22
N GLY A 76 8.25 -2.04 27.65
CA GLY A 76 9.54 -2.49 28.16
C GLY A 76 10.63 -2.41 27.11
N GLY A 77 10.37 -2.85 25.88
CA GLY A 77 11.32 -2.73 24.77
C GLY A 77 11.66 -1.26 24.46
N ASN A 78 10.66 -0.38 24.40
CA ASN A 78 10.91 1.04 24.17
C ASN A 78 11.71 1.71 25.30
N ASN A 79 11.47 1.34 26.57
CA ASN A 79 12.25 1.84 27.69
C ASN A 79 13.73 1.43 27.61
N GLU A 80 14.01 0.20 27.18
CA GLU A 80 15.39 -0.27 26.94
C GLU A 80 16.04 0.53 25.81
N GLY A 81 15.34 0.76 24.71
CA GLY A 81 15.81 1.62 23.61
C GLY A 81 16.05 3.06 24.05
N PHE A 82 15.14 3.61 24.84
CA PHE A 82 15.22 4.97 25.39
C PHE A 82 16.47 5.14 26.24
N SER A 83 16.80 4.14 27.08
CA SER A 83 18.00 4.17 27.93
C SER A 83 19.33 4.24 27.14
N ARG A 84 19.32 3.86 25.85
CA ARG A 84 20.48 3.93 24.93
C ARG A 84 20.41 5.08 23.94
N SER A 85 19.31 5.84 23.94
CA SER A 85 19.11 6.97 23.05
C SER A 85 20.06 8.12 23.39
N LYS A 86 20.60 8.76 22.35
CA LYS A 86 21.53 9.91 22.44
C LYS A 86 20.92 11.18 21.82
N GLY A 87 19.80 11.05 21.12
CA GLY A 87 19.13 12.14 20.44
C GLY A 87 18.47 13.12 21.39
N LYS A 88 18.42 14.39 20.98
CA LYS A 88 17.61 15.43 21.62
C LYS A 88 16.12 15.11 21.50
N TYR A 89 15.73 14.48 20.39
CA TYR A 89 14.38 13.99 20.15
C TYR A 89 14.39 12.47 19.96
N ILE A 90 13.26 11.85 20.30
CA ILE A 90 13.09 10.40 20.22
C ILE A 90 11.85 10.12 19.37
N ALA A 91 12.02 9.27 18.36
CA ALA A 91 10.95 8.80 17.50
C ALA A 91 10.71 7.31 17.76
N LEU A 92 9.55 6.97 18.31
CA LEU A 92 9.14 5.58 18.47
C LEU A 92 8.38 5.14 17.21
N ILE A 93 8.76 4.01 16.64
CA ILE A 93 8.13 3.47 15.43
C ILE A 93 7.97 1.95 15.53
N ASN A 94 6.86 1.42 15.03
CA ASN A 94 6.66 -0.03 14.97
C ASN A 94 7.49 -0.66 13.86
N ASN A 95 7.88 -1.93 14.05
CA ASN A 95 8.68 -2.69 13.10
C ASN A 95 7.99 -2.95 11.74
N ASP A 96 6.66 -2.77 11.66
CA ASP A 96 5.81 -2.97 10.50
C ASP A 96 5.39 -1.68 9.77
N CYS A 97 6.03 -0.56 10.10
CA CYS A 97 5.79 0.73 9.46
C CYS A 97 6.81 1.04 8.34
N VAL A 98 6.40 1.93 7.43
CA VAL A 98 7.24 2.56 6.41
C VAL A 98 6.98 4.06 6.49
N VAL A 99 8.04 4.87 6.37
CA VAL A 99 7.95 6.33 6.50
C VAL A 99 8.25 7.04 5.18
N GLU A 100 7.59 8.18 4.96
CA GLU A 100 7.89 9.08 3.85
C GLU A 100 9.20 9.83 4.09
N LYS A 101 9.86 10.31 3.01
CA LYS A 101 11.18 10.95 3.07
C LYS A 101 11.24 12.14 4.04
N ASP A 102 10.16 12.91 4.14
CA ASP A 102 10.07 14.12 4.96
C ASP A 102 9.44 13.86 6.35
N TRP A 103 9.23 12.60 6.73
CA TRP A 103 8.54 12.22 7.97
C TRP A 103 9.14 12.86 9.23
N LEU A 104 10.47 12.87 9.38
CA LEU A 104 11.14 13.47 10.54
C LEU A 104 11.18 14.99 10.48
N SER A 105 11.52 15.57 9.33
CA SER A 105 11.69 17.01 9.16
C SER A 105 10.36 17.75 9.39
N GLU A 106 9.26 17.22 8.88
CA GLU A 106 7.92 17.80 9.08
C GLU A 106 7.52 17.79 10.56
N MET A 107 7.72 16.66 11.25
CA MET A 107 7.44 16.58 12.69
C MET A 107 8.34 17.48 13.53
N LEU A 108 9.64 17.56 13.20
CA LEU A 108 10.58 18.46 13.87
C LEU A 108 10.22 19.93 13.68
N SER A 109 9.71 20.30 12.51
CA SER A 109 9.33 21.68 12.20
C SER A 109 8.29 22.22 13.19
N ILE A 110 7.39 21.36 13.69
CA ILE A 110 6.38 21.72 14.70
C ILE A 110 7.03 22.10 16.03
N PHE A 111 8.06 21.36 16.46
CA PHE A 111 8.83 21.73 17.66
C PHE A 111 9.64 23.01 17.44
N MET A 112 10.23 23.19 16.26
CA MET A 112 11.07 24.36 15.95
C MET A 112 10.29 25.66 15.79
N GLN A 113 9.08 25.61 15.24
CA GLN A 113 8.19 26.77 15.11
C GLN A 113 7.58 27.19 16.45
N SER A 114 7.70 26.36 17.47
CA SER A 114 7.14 26.60 18.78
C SER A 114 8.05 27.55 19.58
N THR A 115 7.54 28.73 19.93
CA THR A 115 8.27 29.74 20.75
C THR A 115 8.59 29.20 22.14
N ASP A 116 9.55 29.80 22.87
CA ASP A 116 10.05 29.38 24.20
C ASP A 116 8.98 29.08 25.30
N ASN A 117 7.71 29.43 25.09
CA ASN A 117 6.56 29.02 25.92
C ASN A 117 5.81 27.77 25.41
N SER A 118 6.41 26.96 24.54
CA SER A 118 5.69 25.87 23.88
C SER A 118 5.41 24.69 24.81
N LYS A 119 4.13 24.27 24.81
CA LYS A 119 3.62 23.14 25.60
C LYS A 119 3.61 21.82 24.82
N ILE A 120 4.38 21.73 23.73
CA ILE A 120 4.33 20.56 22.83
C ILE A 120 5.27 19.48 23.37
N GLY A 121 4.71 18.46 24.01
CA GLY A 121 5.47 17.32 24.52
C GLY A 121 5.68 16.19 23.51
N VAL A 122 4.72 15.99 22.60
CA VAL A 122 4.73 14.90 21.61
C VAL A 122 4.03 15.37 20.33
N VAL A 123 4.54 14.95 19.18
CA VAL A 123 3.89 15.08 17.87
C VAL A 123 3.79 13.69 17.24
N GLY A 124 2.83 13.50 16.33
CA GLY A 124 2.67 12.25 15.62
C GLY A 124 2.31 12.49 14.15
N PRO A 125 2.75 11.61 13.24
CA PRO A 125 2.38 11.70 11.84
C PRO A 125 0.93 11.26 11.62
N LYS A 126 0.39 11.52 10.44
CA LYS A 126 -0.82 10.83 9.97
C LYS A 126 -0.46 9.37 9.66
N VAL A 127 -1.13 8.43 10.32
CA VAL A 127 -0.99 7.00 10.04
C VAL A 127 -1.94 6.61 8.92
N VAL A 128 -1.41 5.95 7.88
CA VAL A 128 -2.19 5.44 6.75
C VAL A 128 -1.98 3.93 6.64
N PHE A 129 -3.07 3.18 6.46
CA PHE A 129 -2.95 1.75 6.19
C PHE A 129 -2.44 1.53 4.77
N TYR A 130 -1.29 0.89 4.67
CA TYR A 130 -0.64 0.57 3.42
C TYR A 130 -0.99 -0.87 3.01
N TYR A 131 -1.54 -1.03 1.81
CA TYR A 131 -1.65 -2.32 1.14
C TYR A 131 -0.75 -2.29 -0.10
N PRO A 132 0.02 -3.34 -0.39
CA PRO A 132 0.57 -3.49 -1.72
C PRO A 132 -0.59 -3.75 -2.68
N TYR A 133 -0.64 -3.01 -3.78
CA TYR A 133 -1.66 -3.19 -4.81
C TYR A 133 -1.08 -3.96 -5.98
N LEU A 134 -1.84 -4.88 -6.57
CA LEU A 134 -1.55 -5.45 -7.88
C LEU A 134 -2.23 -4.60 -8.96
N PRO A 135 -1.49 -3.89 -9.82
CA PRO A 135 -2.06 -3.28 -11.00
C PRO A 135 -2.50 -4.36 -11.99
N ILE A 136 -3.76 -4.33 -12.38
CA ILE A 136 -4.34 -5.18 -13.40
C ILE A 136 -4.79 -4.30 -14.54
N GLN A 137 -4.10 -4.41 -15.68
CA GLN A 137 -4.50 -3.73 -16.89
C GLN A 137 -5.65 -4.49 -17.54
N LEU A 138 -6.66 -3.73 -17.92
CA LEU A 138 -7.83 -4.16 -18.65
C LEU A 138 -7.70 -3.66 -20.08
N ILE A 139 -7.65 -4.60 -21.03
CA ILE A 139 -7.60 -4.28 -22.46
C ILE A 139 -8.92 -4.73 -23.08
N ALA A 140 -9.68 -3.78 -23.60
CA ALA A 140 -10.93 -4.03 -24.30
C ALA A 140 -11.02 -3.17 -25.56
N ASN A 141 -11.88 -3.54 -26.51
CA ASN A 141 -12.18 -2.64 -27.60
C ASN A 141 -13.18 -1.59 -27.12
N SER A 142 -12.98 -0.34 -27.50
CA SER A 142 -13.93 0.75 -27.29
C SER A 142 -14.44 1.34 -28.60
N LYS A 143 -15.63 1.93 -28.55
CA LYS A 143 -16.22 2.65 -29.69
C LYS A 143 -16.69 4.03 -29.25
N ASN A 144 -16.56 5.00 -30.15
CA ASN A 144 -17.01 6.36 -29.88
C ASN A 144 -18.54 6.40 -29.74
N GLN A 145 -19.06 7.05 -28.70
CA GLN A 145 -20.49 7.25 -28.50
C GLN A 145 -21.19 7.89 -29.70
N LYS A 146 -20.51 8.79 -30.43
CA LYS A 146 -21.04 9.38 -31.67
C LYS A 146 -21.33 8.32 -32.73
N GLU A 147 -20.44 7.34 -32.87
CA GLU A 147 -20.62 6.19 -33.78
C GLU A 147 -21.63 5.16 -33.26
N MET A 148 -22.20 5.39 -32.07
CA MET A 148 -23.28 4.62 -31.46
C MET A 148 -24.62 5.40 -31.47
N GLY A 149 -24.66 6.58 -32.08
CA GLY A 149 -25.88 7.36 -32.27
C GLY A 149 -26.14 8.47 -31.23
N ASP A 150 -25.22 8.71 -30.28
CA ASP A 150 -25.31 9.84 -29.34
C ASP A 150 -24.40 10.99 -29.78
N SER A 151 -24.97 11.98 -30.47
CA SER A 151 -24.23 13.09 -31.09
C SER A 151 -23.65 14.09 -30.09
N ARG A 152 -24.05 14.02 -28.80
CA ARG A 152 -23.71 15.03 -27.78
C ARG A 152 -22.47 14.70 -26.96
N LYS A 153 -21.96 13.47 -27.01
CA LYS A 153 -20.80 13.02 -26.21
C LYS A 153 -19.77 12.29 -27.08
N SER A 154 -18.49 12.63 -26.93
CA SER A 154 -17.37 12.07 -27.71
C SER A 154 -16.52 11.06 -26.93
N ARG A 155 -17.12 10.29 -26.01
CA ARG A 155 -16.38 9.31 -25.20
C ARG A 155 -16.22 7.99 -25.97
N ARG A 156 -15.08 7.33 -25.78
CA ARG A 156 -14.82 5.99 -26.33
C ARG A 156 -15.11 4.96 -25.24
N LEU A 157 -16.21 4.22 -25.39
CA LEU A 157 -16.71 3.32 -24.36
C LEU A 157 -16.30 1.87 -24.65
N GLY A 158 -15.52 1.28 -23.74
CA GLY A 158 -15.10 -0.12 -23.76
C GLY A 158 -16.10 -1.04 -23.07
N VAL A 159 -15.79 -1.43 -21.83
CA VAL A 159 -16.67 -2.24 -20.98
C VAL A 159 -17.19 -1.45 -19.79
N GLN A 160 -18.37 -1.82 -19.29
CA GLN A 160 -18.87 -1.38 -17.99
C GLN A 160 -18.43 -2.38 -16.93
N ILE A 161 -17.88 -1.88 -15.84
CA ILE A 161 -17.47 -2.69 -14.70
C ILE A 161 -18.27 -2.27 -13.48
N TYR A 162 -18.79 -3.26 -12.76
CA TYR A 162 -19.64 -3.07 -11.59
C TYR A 162 -19.19 -3.99 -10.46
N ASP A 163 -19.56 -3.62 -9.22
CA ASP A 163 -19.57 -4.53 -8.06
C ASP A 163 -18.26 -5.30 -7.92
N VAL A 164 -17.14 -4.56 -8.02
CA VAL A 164 -15.79 -5.12 -7.94
C VAL A 164 -15.51 -5.48 -6.48
N LYS A 165 -15.07 -6.72 -6.27
CA LYS A 165 -14.71 -7.28 -4.97
C LYS A 165 -13.38 -7.98 -5.10
N ALA A 166 -12.54 -7.83 -4.10
CA ALA A 166 -11.23 -8.45 -4.06
C ALA A 166 -10.96 -9.02 -2.67
N GLY A 167 -10.29 -10.15 -2.60
CA GLY A 167 -9.92 -10.77 -1.33
C GLY A 167 -9.21 -12.09 -1.51
N ASN A 168 -8.84 -12.73 -0.40
CA ASN A 168 -8.24 -14.06 -0.44
C ASN A 168 -9.25 -15.11 -0.94
N ALA A 169 -8.78 -16.05 -1.75
CA ALA A 169 -9.57 -17.19 -2.19
C ALA A 169 -9.80 -18.17 -1.01
N GLU A 170 -10.82 -17.93 -0.17
CA GLU A 170 -11.27 -18.91 0.83
C GLU A 170 -12.65 -19.49 0.50
N ASN A 171 -12.79 -20.78 0.81
CA ASN A 171 -14.02 -21.56 0.64
C ASN A 171 -15.11 -21.02 1.57
N ASN A 172 -15.95 -20.12 1.09
CA ASN A 172 -17.40 -20.04 1.35
C ASN A 172 -17.93 -18.72 0.81
N ASN A 173 -19.22 -18.70 0.47
CA ASN A 173 -19.99 -17.64 -0.23
C ASN A 173 -19.99 -16.22 0.41
N ASN A 174 -19.09 -15.93 1.35
CA ASN A 174 -18.94 -14.65 1.99
C ASN A 174 -17.62 -14.01 1.55
N TYR A 175 -17.65 -13.29 0.42
CA TYR A 175 -16.67 -12.23 0.13
C TYR A 175 -16.82 -11.11 1.17
N ARG A 176 -16.40 -11.38 2.41
CA ARG A 176 -16.24 -10.40 3.48
C ARG A 176 -14.76 -10.03 3.57
N SER A 177 -14.18 -9.59 2.46
CA SER A 177 -12.97 -8.80 2.55
C SER A 177 -13.38 -7.37 2.88
N THR A 178 -12.82 -6.81 3.95
CA THR A 178 -12.91 -5.39 4.33
C THR A 178 -12.29 -4.46 3.29
N LEU A 179 -11.79 -4.99 2.17
CA LEU A 179 -11.03 -4.28 1.13
C LEU A 179 -11.82 -3.98 -0.15
N ASN A 180 -13.14 -4.25 -0.19
CA ASN A 180 -13.94 -3.96 -1.38
C ASN A 180 -13.88 -2.46 -1.76
N GLU A 181 -13.88 -1.56 -0.78
CA GLU A 181 -13.72 -0.12 -0.99
C GLU A 181 -12.28 0.30 -1.31
N SER A 182 -11.32 -0.61 -1.16
CA SER A 182 -9.90 -0.34 -1.40
C SER A 182 -9.49 -0.59 -2.85
N VAL A 183 -10.30 -1.26 -3.68
CA VAL A 183 -9.98 -1.40 -5.12
C VAL A 183 -10.01 -0.02 -5.78
N LYS A 184 -8.89 0.39 -6.38
CA LYS A 184 -8.78 1.71 -7.02
C LYS A 184 -8.91 1.61 -8.54
N TYR A 185 -9.55 2.61 -9.14
CA TYR A 185 -9.63 2.81 -10.59
C TYR A 185 -8.56 3.86 -10.96
N LEU A 186 -7.39 3.43 -11.42
CA LEU A 186 -6.23 4.32 -11.56
C LEU A 186 -6.28 5.16 -12.83
N ASP A 187 -6.34 4.50 -13.97
CA ASP A 187 -6.27 5.14 -15.29
C ASP A 187 -7.22 4.46 -16.28
N GLY A 188 -7.60 5.18 -17.32
CA GLY A 188 -8.45 4.68 -18.40
C GLY A 188 -9.89 4.38 -18.00
N PHE A 189 -10.34 4.90 -16.85
CA PHE A 189 -11.73 4.85 -16.43
C PHE A 189 -12.39 6.21 -16.51
N TYR A 190 -13.65 6.24 -16.92
CA TYR A 190 -14.50 7.42 -16.74
C TYR A 190 -15.00 7.51 -15.28
N PRO A 191 -15.42 8.72 -14.84
CA PRO A 191 -16.06 8.89 -13.53
C PRO A 191 -17.22 7.93 -13.31
N ALA A 192 -17.50 7.62 -12.05
CA ALA A 192 -18.59 6.74 -11.66
C ALA A 192 -19.93 7.23 -12.23
N GLU A 193 -20.69 6.31 -12.81
CA GLU A 193 -22.06 6.53 -13.30
C GLU A 193 -22.99 5.52 -12.61
N SER A 194 -24.29 5.80 -12.59
CA SER A 194 -25.30 4.90 -12.02
C SER A 194 -26.30 4.45 -13.06
N ASP A 195 -26.77 3.21 -12.97
CA ASP A 195 -27.92 2.75 -13.75
C ASP A 195 -29.25 3.20 -13.12
N GLU A 196 -30.37 2.89 -13.78
CA GLU A 196 -31.73 3.23 -13.33
C GLU A 196 -32.09 2.64 -11.95
N ARG A 197 -31.33 1.65 -11.47
CA ARG A 197 -31.53 0.99 -10.18
C ARG A 197 -30.54 1.52 -9.12
N GLY A 198 -29.80 2.59 -9.42
CA GLY A 198 -28.82 3.20 -8.53
C GLY A 198 -27.50 2.43 -8.42
N LYS A 199 -27.27 1.43 -9.28
CA LYS A 199 -26.03 0.64 -9.21
C LYS A 199 -24.88 1.39 -9.87
N ILE A 200 -23.81 1.59 -9.11
CA ILE A 200 -22.61 2.30 -9.58
C ILE A 200 -21.78 1.41 -10.52
N TYR A 201 -21.27 2.03 -11.58
CA TYR A 201 -20.34 1.42 -12.53
C TYR A 201 -19.33 2.43 -13.08
N HIS A 202 -18.24 1.91 -13.64
CA HIS A 202 -17.27 2.66 -14.41
C HIS A 202 -17.18 2.14 -15.83
N TRP A 203 -17.11 3.06 -16.80
CA TRP A 203 -16.74 2.73 -18.16
C TRP A 203 -15.22 2.70 -18.29
N SER A 204 -14.67 1.66 -18.92
CA SER A 204 -13.29 1.65 -19.37
C SER A 204 -13.14 2.34 -20.73
N GLN A 205 -11.95 2.85 -21.02
CA GLN A 205 -11.45 3.09 -22.37
C GLN A 205 -10.89 1.79 -22.97
N ASP A 206 -10.07 1.89 -24.02
CA ASP A 206 -9.38 0.74 -24.64
C ASP A 206 -8.40 0.06 -23.68
N ASN A 207 -7.71 0.88 -22.89
CA ASN A 207 -6.81 0.46 -21.82
C ASN A 207 -7.27 1.11 -20.53
N ALA A 208 -7.39 0.33 -19.46
CA ALA A 208 -7.67 0.84 -18.12
C ALA A 208 -6.90 0.05 -17.08
N ILE A 209 -6.67 0.62 -15.89
CA ILE A 209 -5.88 -0.03 -14.84
C ILE A 209 -6.65 -0.04 -13.52
N LEU A 210 -6.94 -1.24 -13.02
CA LEU A 210 -7.43 -1.46 -11.66
C LEU A 210 -6.25 -1.72 -10.73
N ALA A 211 -6.26 -1.12 -9.55
CA ALA A 211 -5.38 -1.50 -8.46
C ALA A 211 -6.14 -2.41 -7.49
N VAL A 212 -5.71 -3.67 -7.40
CA VAL A 212 -6.35 -4.63 -6.50
C VAL A 212 -5.49 -4.83 -5.25
N PRO A 213 -6.00 -4.54 -4.04
CA PRO A 213 -5.22 -4.68 -2.82
C PRO A 213 -4.86 -6.16 -2.58
N ILE A 214 -3.62 -6.40 -2.15
CA ILE A 214 -3.14 -7.72 -1.77
C ILE A 214 -3.13 -7.80 -0.24
N GLU A 215 -4.10 -8.53 0.32
CA GLU A 215 -4.24 -8.71 1.76
C GLU A 215 -3.17 -9.67 2.34
N ASN A 216 -2.87 -10.74 1.61
CA ASN A 216 -1.96 -11.79 2.04
C ASN A 216 -1.01 -12.18 0.92
N LEU A 217 0.26 -11.78 1.05
CA LEU A 217 1.31 -12.08 0.08
C LEU A 217 1.59 -13.57 -0.12
N ASN A 218 1.11 -14.44 0.79
CA ASN A 218 1.36 -15.87 0.75
C ASN A 218 0.22 -16.69 0.10
N LYS A 219 -0.95 -16.09 -0.13
CA LYS A 219 -2.13 -16.73 -0.71
C LYS A 219 -2.45 -16.15 -2.09
N ASP A 220 -3.11 -16.92 -2.93
CA ASP A 220 -3.63 -16.42 -4.21
C ASP A 220 -4.75 -15.41 -3.95
N LEU A 221 -4.80 -14.37 -4.79
CA LEU A 221 -5.82 -13.33 -4.76
C LEU A 221 -7.01 -13.76 -5.61
N GLU A 222 -8.20 -13.30 -5.25
CA GLU A 222 -9.40 -13.49 -6.05
C GLU A 222 -10.08 -12.15 -6.29
N ILE A 223 -10.42 -11.88 -7.55
CA ILE A 223 -11.23 -10.72 -7.94
C ILE A 223 -12.55 -11.20 -8.54
N GLN A 224 -13.64 -10.56 -8.12
CA GLN A 224 -14.96 -10.73 -8.69
C GLN A 224 -15.49 -9.37 -9.15
N PHE A 225 -16.10 -9.31 -10.34
CA PHE A 225 -16.79 -8.12 -10.82
C PHE A 225 -17.90 -8.52 -11.80
N LYS A 226 -18.88 -7.64 -12.02
CA LYS A 226 -19.78 -7.78 -13.16
C LYS A 226 -19.28 -6.96 -14.33
N VAL A 227 -19.52 -7.45 -15.54
CA VAL A 227 -19.09 -6.79 -16.77
C VAL A 227 -20.13 -6.89 -17.87
N SER A 228 -20.31 -5.80 -18.64
CA SER A 228 -21.09 -5.72 -19.88
C SER A 228 -20.39 -4.82 -20.90
N SER A 229 -20.81 -4.86 -22.16
CA SER A 229 -20.34 -3.94 -23.19
C SER A 229 -21.41 -3.71 -24.24
N TYR A 230 -21.49 -2.48 -24.76
CA TYR A 230 -22.35 -2.18 -25.90
C TYR A 230 -21.84 -2.83 -27.20
N LEU A 231 -20.52 -3.01 -27.29
CA LEU A 231 -19.89 -3.83 -28.31
C LEU A 231 -20.14 -5.30 -27.98
N SER A 232 -20.74 -6.04 -28.89
CA SER A 232 -21.09 -7.44 -28.65
C SER A 232 -20.90 -8.26 -29.93
N PRO A 233 -19.97 -9.25 -29.92
CA PRO A 233 -19.07 -9.56 -28.81
C PRO A 233 -17.95 -8.53 -28.65
N ASN A 234 -17.58 -8.24 -27.40
CA ASN A 234 -16.32 -7.59 -27.05
C ASN A 234 -15.39 -8.62 -26.40
N ARG A 235 -14.10 -8.33 -26.33
CA ARG A 235 -13.13 -9.09 -25.53
C ARG A 235 -12.55 -8.20 -24.45
N LEU A 236 -12.47 -8.74 -23.24
CA LEU A 236 -11.79 -8.11 -22.12
C LEU A 236 -10.62 -9.02 -21.72
N LYS A 237 -9.40 -8.53 -21.96
CA LYS A 237 -8.18 -9.18 -21.50
C LYS A 237 -7.74 -8.54 -20.19
N LEU A 238 -7.31 -9.36 -19.24
CA LEU A 238 -6.70 -8.93 -17.98
C LEU A 238 -5.22 -9.28 -18.02
N VAL A 239 -4.40 -8.28 -17.72
CA VAL A 239 -2.95 -8.34 -17.79
C VAL A 239 -2.36 -7.97 -16.44
N ALA A 240 -1.39 -8.74 -15.98
CA ALA A 240 -0.60 -8.44 -14.79
C ALA A 240 0.90 -8.55 -15.14
N GLY A 241 1.66 -7.47 -14.95
CA GLY A 241 2.99 -7.36 -15.54
C GLY A 241 2.90 -7.35 -17.07
N GLU A 242 3.53 -8.34 -17.70
CA GLU A 242 3.55 -8.50 -19.17
C GLU A 242 2.66 -9.66 -19.66
N GLU A 243 1.95 -10.35 -18.75
CA GLU A 243 1.19 -11.56 -19.08
C GLU A 243 -0.32 -11.31 -19.12
N ILE A 244 -0.96 -11.72 -20.22
CA ILE A 244 -2.42 -11.86 -20.29
C ILE A 244 -2.80 -13.15 -19.56
N PHE A 245 -3.29 -13.04 -18.32
CA PHE A 245 -3.68 -14.21 -17.52
C PHE A 245 -5.17 -14.55 -17.66
N LYS A 246 -5.98 -13.69 -18.30
CA LYS A 246 -7.38 -13.97 -18.63
C LYS A 246 -7.83 -13.25 -19.90
N ASP A 247 -8.61 -13.93 -20.75
CA ASP A 247 -9.36 -13.33 -21.87
C ASP A 247 -10.84 -13.74 -21.74
N ILE A 248 -11.74 -12.78 -21.76
CA ILE A 248 -13.17 -12.96 -21.50
C ILE A 248 -13.99 -12.36 -22.63
N LYS A 249 -14.87 -13.17 -23.22
CA LYS A 249 -15.91 -12.67 -24.13
C LYS A 249 -16.97 -11.91 -23.33
N VAL A 250 -17.24 -10.66 -23.69
CA VAL A 250 -18.24 -9.79 -23.05
C VAL A 250 -19.36 -9.48 -24.05
N SER A 251 -20.59 -9.38 -23.57
CA SER A 251 -21.77 -9.04 -24.38
C SER A 251 -22.56 -7.91 -23.73
N ARG A 252 -23.66 -7.51 -24.36
CA ARG A 252 -24.58 -6.50 -23.81
C ARG A 252 -25.20 -6.92 -22.49
N LYS A 253 -25.46 -8.21 -22.29
CA LYS A 253 -25.99 -8.72 -21.02
C LYS A 253 -24.87 -8.82 -20.00
N SER A 254 -25.04 -8.13 -18.86
CA SER A 254 -24.09 -8.19 -17.77
C SER A 254 -23.91 -9.63 -17.27
N LYS A 255 -22.67 -10.03 -16.98
CA LYS A 255 -22.35 -11.28 -16.30
C LYS A 255 -21.37 -11.06 -15.16
N THR A 256 -21.45 -11.88 -14.13
CA THR A 256 -20.45 -11.94 -13.07
C THR A 256 -19.25 -12.74 -13.55
N VAL A 257 -18.05 -12.23 -13.29
CA VAL A 257 -16.78 -12.87 -13.56
C VAL A 257 -16.05 -12.99 -12.23
N LYS A 258 -15.51 -14.18 -11.95
CA LYS A 258 -14.69 -14.49 -10.79
C LYS A 258 -13.36 -15.06 -11.29
N ILE A 259 -12.26 -14.48 -10.86
CA ILE A 259 -10.91 -14.78 -11.36
C ILE A 259 -9.97 -14.97 -10.18
N LYS A 260 -9.33 -16.13 -10.15
CA LYS A 260 -8.20 -16.41 -9.27
C LYS A 260 -6.92 -15.88 -9.91
N ILE A 261 -6.17 -15.09 -9.15
CA ILE A 261 -4.91 -14.46 -9.54
C ILE A 261 -3.79 -15.13 -8.72
N PRO A 262 -2.93 -15.94 -9.37
CA PRO A 262 -1.83 -16.60 -8.68
C PRO A 262 -0.86 -15.60 -8.03
N LYS A 263 -0.41 -15.89 -6.81
CA LYS A 263 0.52 -15.03 -6.06
C LYS A 263 1.85 -14.72 -6.76
N ARG A 264 2.22 -15.50 -7.79
CA ARG A 264 3.40 -15.22 -8.63
C ARG A 264 3.34 -13.82 -9.27
N PHE A 265 2.15 -13.30 -9.53
CA PHE A 265 1.98 -11.94 -10.06
C PHE A 265 2.26 -10.85 -9.02
N PHE A 266 2.36 -11.17 -7.74
CA PHE A 266 2.67 -10.17 -6.71
C PHE A 266 4.09 -9.63 -6.82
N ALA A 267 4.95 -10.23 -7.65
CA ALA A 267 6.22 -9.60 -8.06
C ALA A 267 6.00 -8.24 -8.77
N TYR A 268 4.84 -8.03 -9.39
CA TYR A 268 4.46 -6.78 -10.08
C TYR A 268 3.63 -5.83 -9.21
N ARG A 269 3.49 -6.12 -7.92
CA ARG A 269 2.76 -5.24 -7.00
C ARG A 269 3.44 -3.87 -6.91
N LYS A 270 2.65 -2.83 -6.71
CA LYS A 270 3.11 -1.46 -6.53
C LYS A 270 2.56 -0.87 -5.24
N ASP A 271 3.36 0.04 -4.71
CA ASP A 271 3.03 0.88 -3.58
C ASP A 271 2.18 2.03 -4.13
N ILE A 272 0.87 1.98 -3.92
CA ILE A 272 -0.05 3.02 -4.42
C ILE A 272 -0.56 3.82 -3.22
N ILE A 273 0.17 4.89 -2.92
CA ILE A 273 -0.18 5.88 -1.93
C ILE A 273 -1.23 6.83 -2.55
N ASN A 274 -2.30 7.12 -1.81
CA ASN A 274 -3.34 8.06 -2.23
C ASN A 274 -2.91 9.49 -1.93
#